data_AF-A0A954WU72-F1
#
_entry.id   AF-A0A954WU72-F1
#
_cell.length_a   1.000
_cell.length_b   1.000
_cell.length_c   1.000
_cell.angle_alpha   90.00
_cell.angle_beta   90.00
_cell.angle_gamma   90.00
#
_symmetry.space_group_name_H-M   'P 1'
#
loop_
_entity.id
_entity.type
_entity.pdbx_description
1 polymer ?
#
loop_
_entity_poly.entity_id
_entity_poly.type
_entity_poly.pdbx_seq_one_letter_code
_entity_poly.pdbx_strand_id
1 'polypeptide(L)'
;MSRLFRLLCAGCIALVTVSATAHAIDVTWDGGDGAWDDANWNGGKGIDQFLGRVDGTDGWKGPNEDEVENIVIGKGATVEYLADELQSDFRMLQGSTLTITEGAVWTQSENDDWSENRWTEMDLSVLNLDNGTFRRTGVVQDEGGGALIFGSWKGDDTFNEPDSELDHQEITINITNGGRLENEGQLWFGGWTDTPSNGTVVTMNINDGVVDLTGGDFAIEDWGNADLIFSNRFAANGIDEDQPTYTINFTGPGSIIVDETGILNMNCIDSEGDDCIEWSDDDPITYQALWDIGILQADGVTGPAGDFNQYFIVTGQLGNDNYTLTSKLGSVRGDFNGDLVVNATDIDLLSTEAAAGTNDSAFDLTGDGLVNQADRTEWIEGVMNTYVGDSNLDGVFNSGDFVLVFTAGEYEDALVGNSTWATGDWNGDKEFNSGDFVAAFSANGYEMPPRPAAVPEPSTIAGLFIAVAFATTRRRRA
;
A
#
# COMPACT_ATOMS: atom_id res chain seq x y z
N MET A 1 61.31 -18.90 -43.26
CA MET A 1 60.70 -18.09 -42.19
C MET A 1 59.24 -17.82 -42.54
N SER A 2 58.34 -18.34 -41.69
CA SER A 2 56.89 -18.04 -41.46
C SER A 2 55.99 -17.57 -42.63
N ARG A 3 54.96 -18.35 -43.01
CA ARG A 3 53.58 -18.41 -42.44
C ARG A 3 52.75 -17.13 -42.69
N LEU A 4 51.75 -17.15 -43.58
CA LEU A 4 50.31 -17.47 -43.36
C LEU A 4 49.53 -16.30 -42.74
N PHE A 5 48.60 -15.68 -43.49
CA PHE A 5 47.15 -15.67 -43.22
C PHE A 5 46.39 -14.78 -44.22
N ARG A 6 45.33 -15.35 -44.82
CA ARG A 6 44.27 -14.68 -45.60
C ARG A 6 43.15 -14.31 -44.62
N LEU A 7 42.54 -13.15 -44.78
CA LEU A 7 41.16 -12.90 -44.34
C LEU A 7 40.38 -12.30 -45.52
N LEU A 8 39.38 -13.05 -46.00
CA LEU A 8 38.30 -12.56 -46.86
C LEU A 8 37.21 -12.02 -45.94
N CYS A 9 36.74 -10.80 -46.18
CA CYS A 9 35.53 -10.26 -45.57
C CYS A 9 34.41 -10.35 -46.60
N ALA A 10 33.42 -11.21 -46.35
CA ALA A 10 32.17 -11.30 -47.09
C ALA A 10 31.15 -10.37 -46.42
N GLY A 11 30.72 -9.32 -47.14
CA GLY A 11 29.65 -8.43 -46.68
C GLY A 11 28.29 -9.11 -46.85
N CYS A 12 27.69 -9.51 -45.73
CA CYS A 12 26.30 -9.91 -45.63
C CYS A 12 25.47 -8.65 -45.38
N ILE A 13 24.62 -8.25 -46.33
CA ILE A 13 23.65 -7.17 -46.13
C ILE A 13 22.46 -7.80 -45.40
N ALA A 14 22.38 -7.57 -44.09
CA ALA A 14 21.21 -7.90 -43.29
C ALA A 14 20.11 -6.88 -43.62
N LEU A 15 19.01 -7.37 -44.19
CA LEU A 15 17.77 -6.61 -44.32
C LEU A 15 17.17 -6.53 -42.91
N VAL A 16 17.31 -5.38 -42.25
CA VAL A 16 16.65 -5.12 -40.97
C VAL A 16 15.18 -4.84 -41.28
N THR A 17 14.32 -5.82 -41.07
CA THR A 17 12.88 -5.60 -40.91
C THR A 17 12.69 -4.94 -39.55
N VAL A 18 12.45 -3.63 -39.54
CA VAL A 18 11.92 -2.93 -38.38
C VAL A 18 10.45 -3.35 -38.30
N SER A 19 10.14 -4.28 -37.39
CA SER A 19 8.74 -4.44 -36.95
C SER A 19 8.41 -3.15 -36.20
N ALA A 20 7.47 -2.36 -36.72
CA ALA A 20 6.88 -1.30 -35.91
C ALA A 20 6.11 -2.01 -34.79
N THR A 21 6.57 -1.88 -33.56
CA THR A 21 5.74 -2.17 -32.39
C THR A 21 4.51 -1.26 -32.49
N ALA A 22 3.31 -1.85 -32.45
CA ALA A 22 2.07 -1.11 -32.30
C ALA A 22 2.23 -0.16 -31.09
N HIS A 23 1.78 1.07 -31.25
CA HIS A 23 1.99 2.11 -30.26
C HIS A 23 0.82 2.04 -29.28
N ALA A 24 1.08 1.68 -28.02
CA ALA A 24 0.10 1.79 -26.95
C ALA A 24 -0.58 3.17 -27.00
N ILE A 25 -1.92 3.19 -26.96
CA ILE A 25 -2.69 4.43 -26.86
C ILE A 25 -3.13 4.62 -25.41
N ASP A 26 -2.62 5.68 -24.78
CA ASP A 26 -3.15 6.15 -23.50
C ASP A 26 -4.50 6.82 -23.75
N VAL A 27 -5.56 6.32 -23.11
CA VAL A 27 -6.90 6.92 -23.10
C VAL A 27 -7.04 7.74 -21.83
N THR A 28 -6.88 9.05 -21.98
CA THR A 28 -6.85 9.99 -20.85
C THR A 28 -8.16 10.76 -20.76
N TRP A 29 -8.64 10.93 -19.53
CA TRP A 29 -9.78 11.81 -19.24
C TRP A 29 -9.38 13.29 -19.41
N ASP A 30 -10.14 14.02 -20.21
CA ASP A 30 -9.90 15.43 -20.54
C ASP A 30 -10.79 16.43 -19.77
N GLY A 31 -11.63 15.93 -18.84
CA GLY A 31 -12.55 16.74 -18.05
C GLY A 31 -13.96 16.78 -18.63
N GLY A 32 -15.00 16.88 -17.78
CA GLY A 32 -16.37 16.66 -18.21
C GLY A 32 -17.40 16.87 -17.12
N ASP A 33 -18.62 16.38 -17.34
CA ASP A 33 -19.65 16.26 -16.30
C ASP A 33 -19.37 15.12 -15.31
N GLY A 34 -18.44 14.24 -15.66
CA GLY A 34 -17.97 13.13 -14.84
C GLY A 34 -18.51 11.79 -15.30
N ALA A 35 -19.43 11.70 -16.25
CA ALA A 35 -19.93 10.39 -16.69
C ALA A 35 -18.88 9.62 -17.51
N TRP A 36 -18.68 8.33 -17.18
CA TRP A 36 -17.71 7.44 -17.84
C TRP A 36 -17.90 7.36 -19.37
N ASP A 37 -19.15 7.37 -19.84
CA ASP A 37 -19.53 7.30 -21.25
C ASP A 37 -19.56 8.66 -21.95
N ASP A 38 -19.22 9.76 -21.27
CA ASP A 38 -19.19 11.10 -21.88
C ASP A 38 -18.06 11.22 -22.92
N ALA A 39 -18.26 12.14 -23.86
CA ALA A 39 -17.33 12.46 -24.94
C ALA A 39 -16.17 13.33 -24.44
N ASN A 40 -15.45 12.90 -23.40
CA ASN A 40 -14.36 13.63 -22.75
C ASN A 40 -13.08 12.80 -22.62
N TRP A 41 -12.89 11.82 -23.49
CA TRP A 41 -11.66 11.07 -23.61
C TRP A 41 -10.87 11.54 -24.83
N ASN A 42 -9.57 11.82 -24.67
CA ASN A 42 -8.62 12.08 -25.77
C ASN A 42 -9.13 12.99 -26.91
N GLY A 43 -9.42 14.25 -26.61
CA GLY A 43 -9.85 15.29 -27.53
C GLY A 43 -11.35 15.33 -27.79
N GLY A 44 -12.15 14.80 -26.86
CA GLY A 44 -13.60 14.89 -26.89
C GLY A 44 -14.31 13.68 -27.52
N LYS A 45 -13.73 12.49 -27.37
CA LYS A 45 -14.31 11.22 -27.84
C LYS A 45 -14.95 10.47 -26.67
N GLY A 46 -15.94 9.64 -26.98
CA GLY A 46 -16.50 8.69 -26.00
C GLY A 46 -15.53 7.52 -25.78
N ILE A 47 -15.61 6.91 -24.59
CA ILE A 47 -14.79 5.75 -24.23
C ILE A 47 -15.04 4.55 -25.15
N ASP A 48 -16.26 4.42 -25.66
CA ASP A 48 -16.71 3.41 -26.63
C ASP A 48 -15.94 3.47 -27.95
N GLN A 49 -15.44 4.65 -28.33
CA GLN A 49 -14.63 4.81 -29.54
C GLN A 49 -13.24 4.20 -29.40
N PHE A 50 -12.80 3.97 -28.16
CA PHE A 50 -11.52 3.34 -27.83
C PHE A 50 -11.72 1.86 -27.51
N LEU A 51 -12.64 1.55 -26.60
CA LEU A 51 -12.86 0.20 -26.08
C LEU A 51 -13.87 -0.61 -26.89
N GLY A 52 -14.54 0.01 -27.87
CA GLY A 52 -15.61 -0.61 -28.67
C GLY A 52 -16.97 -0.70 -27.95
N ARG A 53 -17.00 -0.31 -26.67
CA ARG A 53 -18.09 -0.48 -25.72
C ARG A 53 -17.86 0.40 -24.48
N VAL A 54 -18.83 0.48 -23.58
CA VAL A 54 -18.77 1.34 -22.39
C VAL A 54 -18.52 0.56 -21.10
N ASP A 55 -18.58 -0.76 -21.14
CA ASP A 55 -18.48 -1.72 -20.04
C ASP A 55 -17.06 -2.25 -19.79
N GLY A 56 -16.07 -1.40 -20.04
CA GLY A 56 -14.66 -1.75 -19.92
C GLY A 56 -14.11 -2.49 -21.16
N THR A 57 -13.08 -3.30 -20.98
CA THR A 57 -12.24 -3.83 -22.08
C THR A 57 -12.57 -5.26 -22.51
N ASP A 58 -13.49 -5.95 -21.84
CA ASP A 58 -14.06 -7.23 -22.31
C ASP A 58 -14.61 -7.14 -23.77
N GLY A 59 -14.66 -8.24 -24.53
CA GLY A 59 -15.16 -8.21 -25.92
C GLY A 59 -14.39 -7.38 -26.98
N TRP A 60 -13.33 -6.65 -26.63
CA TRP A 60 -12.52 -5.93 -27.62
C TRP A 60 -11.63 -6.90 -28.41
N LYS A 61 -11.83 -6.97 -29.72
CA LYS A 61 -11.02 -7.75 -30.69
C LYS A 61 -10.70 -6.88 -31.90
N GLY A 62 -10.29 -5.63 -31.66
CA GLY A 62 -10.40 -4.47 -32.57
C GLY A 62 -10.22 -4.71 -34.07
N PRO A 63 -10.86 -3.92 -34.97
CA PRO A 63 -10.72 -4.07 -36.41
C PRO A 63 -9.42 -3.49 -37.01
N ASN A 64 -8.59 -2.79 -36.24
CA ASN A 64 -7.28 -2.24 -36.66
C ASN A 64 -6.32 -2.15 -35.46
N GLU A 65 -5.04 -2.39 -35.72
CA GLU A 65 -3.88 -2.68 -34.84
C GLU A 65 -3.45 -1.59 -33.80
N ASP A 66 -4.36 -0.71 -33.35
CA ASP A 66 -4.05 0.32 -32.34
C ASP A 66 -4.66 -0.09 -30.97
N GLU A 67 -3.81 -0.55 -30.05
CA GLU A 67 -4.20 -1.20 -28.79
C GLU A 67 -4.31 -0.20 -27.63
N VAL A 68 -5.51 -0.15 -27.01
CA VAL A 68 -5.74 0.64 -25.80
C VAL A 68 -5.22 -0.16 -24.63
N GLU A 69 -3.97 0.12 -24.25
CA GLU A 69 -3.31 -0.57 -23.13
C GLU A 69 -3.54 0.19 -21.81
N ASN A 70 -3.73 1.51 -21.85
CA ASN A 70 -3.74 2.34 -20.63
C ASN A 70 -4.93 3.30 -20.58
N ILE A 71 -5.70 3.23 -19.50
CA ILE A 71 -6.75 4.20 -19.15
C ILE A 71 -6.22 5.06 -18.01
N VAL A 72 -6.25 6.38 -18.16
CA VAL A 72 -5.68 7.33 -17.19
C VAL A 72 -6.70 8.38 -16.77
N ILE A 73 -6.94 8.47 -15.46
CA ILE A 73 -7.79 9.47 -14.82
C ILE A 73 -6.91 10.27 -13.85
N GLY A 74 -6.82 11.58 -14.04
CA GLY A 74 -5.92 12.44 -13.28
C GLY A 74 -6.51 13.81 -12.98
N LYS A 75 -5.66 14.76 -12.58
CA LYS A 75 -5.98 16.19 -12.37
C LYS A 75 -7.17 16.43 -11.42
N GLY A 76 -7.36 15.59 -10.41
CA GLY A 76 -8.47 15.70 -9.46
C GLY A 76 -9.85 15.49 -10.07
N ALA A 77 -9.93 14.84 -11.24
CA ALA A 77 -11.20 14.57 -11.89
C ALA A 77 -12.05 13.57 -11.09
N THR A 78 -13.37 13.68 -11.20
CA THR A 78 -14.30 12.65 -10.75
C THR A 78 -14.93 12.02 -11.99
N VAL A 79 -14.83 10.69 -12.10
CA VAL A 79 -15.41 9.89 -13.17
C VAL A 79 -16.35 8.86 -12.56
N GLU A 80 -17.58 8.78 -13.04
CA GLU A 80 -18.66 7.96 -12.51
C GLU A 80 -19.10 6.91 -13.54
N TYR A 81 -19.01 5.64 -13.17
CA TYR A 81 -19.59 4.52 -13.91
C TYR A 81 -20.94 4.14 -13.25
N LEU A 82 -22.04 4.48 -13.92
CA LEU A 82 -23.39 4.23 -13.45
C LEU A 82 -23.89 2.89 -14.03
N ALA A 83 -23.61 1.78 -13.34
CA ALA A 83 -23.80 0.42 -13.86
C ALA A 83 -25.24 0.16 -14.33
N ASP A 84 -26.24 0.66 -13.62
CA ASP A 84 -27.64 0.46 -13.98
C ASP A 84 -28.12 1.32 -15.13
N GLU A 85 -27.59 2.54 -15.26
CA GLU A 85 -27.91 3.41 -16.40
C GLU A 85 -27.34 2.81 -17.69
N LEU A 86 -26.16 2.21 -17.59
CA LEU A 86 -25.49 1.51 -18.68
C LEU A 86 -26.02 0.09 -18.92
N GLN A 87 -26.78 -0.45 -17.97
CA GLN A 87 -27.30 -1.82 -17.98
C GLN A 87 -26.22 -2.87 -18.27
N SER A 88 -25.05 -2.74 -17.61
CA SER A 88 -23.90 -3.60 -17.89
C SER A 88 -23.01 -3.84 -16.69
N ASP A 89 -22.32 -4.99 -16.70
CA ASP A 89 -21.20 -5.29 -15.82
C ASP A 89 -20.01 -4.40 -16.17
N PHE A 90 -19.15 -4.07 -15.22
CA PHE A 90 -17.86 -3.44 -15.53
C PHE A 90 -16.76 -4.49 -15.57
N ARG A 91 -16.01 -4.56 -16.68
CA ARG A 91 -15.03 -5.62 -16.88
C ARG A 91 -13.75 -5.12 -17.53
N MET A 92 -12.60 -5.41 -16.92
CA MET A 92 -11.28 -5.15 -17.50
C MET A 92 -10.49 -6.45 -17.65
N LEU A 93 -9.76 -6.60 -18.77
CA LEU A 93 -9.06 -7.84 -19.16
C LEU A 93 -7.54 -7.68 -19.09
N GLN A 94 -6.85 -8.82 -18.96
CA GLN A 94 -5.39 -8.94 -18.93
C GLN A 94 -4.77 -8.21 -20.14
N GLY A 95 -3.71 -7.44 -19.93
CA GLY A 95 -3.08 -6.58 -20.93
C GLY A 95 -3.49 -5.11 -20.82
N SER A 96 -4.60 -4.81 -20.14
CA SER A 96 -5.01 -3.44 -19.85
C SER A 96 -4.44 -2.93 -18.51
N THR A 97 -4.34 -1.61 -18.40
CA THR A 97 -3.94 -0.87 -17.19
C THR A 97 -4.94 0.24 -16.91
N LEU A 98 -5.32 0.41 -15.64
CA LEU A 98 -6.08 1.56 -15.15
C LEU A 98 -5.21 2.35 -14.18
N THR A 99 -5.02 3.65 -14.44
CA THR A 99 -4.30 4.56 -13.55
C THR A 99 -5.21 5.69 -13.09
N ILE A 100 -5.36 5.83 -11.78
CA ILE A 100 -6.07 6.93 -11.12
C ILE A 100 -5.05 7.69 -10.29
N THR A 101 -4.89 8.99 -10.56
CA THR A 101 -3.81 9.78 -9.96
C THR A 101 -4.18 11.23 -9.66
N GLU A 102 -3.27 11.99 -9.05
CA GLU A 102 -3.39 13.44 -8.84
C GLU A 102 -4.69 13.87 -8.14
N GLY A 103 -5.14 13.10 -7.15
CA GLY A 103 -6.39 13.34 -6.40
C GLY A 103 -7.66 12.94 -7.15
N ALA A 104 -7.55 12.29 -8.30
CA ALA A 104 -8.72 11.86 -9.06
C ALA A 104 -9.48 10.74 -8.38
N VAL A 105 -10.76 10.64 -8.70
CA VAL A 105 -11.70 9.68 -8.15
C VAL A 105 -12.41 9.01 -9.32
N TRP A 106 -12.31 7.70 -9.41
CA TRP A 106 -13.25 6.89 -10.19
C TRP A 106 -14.26 6.29 -9.21
N THR A 107 -15.54 6.41 -9.52
CA THR A 107 -16.63 5.85 -8.71
C THR A 107 -17.51 4.97 -9.58
N GLN A 108 -17.66 3.70 -9.22
CA GLN A 108 -18.76 2.87 -9.71
C GLN A 108 -19.90 2.93 -8.72
N SER A 109 -21.10 3.17 -9.22
CA SER A 109 -22.31 3.13 -8.41
C SER A 109 -23.34 2.17 -9.01
N GLU A 110 -23.87 1.31 -8.16
CA GLU A 110 -25.03 0.47 -8.40
C GLU A 110 -26.21 0.98 -7.55
N ASN A 111 -27.41 0.92 -8.10
CA ASN A 111 -28.65 1.33 -7.48
C ASN A 111 -29.42 0.11 -6.94
N ASP A 112 -30.32 0.36 -6.00
CA ASP A 112 -31.11 -0.70 -5.35
C ASP A 112 -32.17 -1.35 -6.28
N ASP A 113 -32.17 -1.18 -7.60
CA ASP A 113 -33.24 -1.66 -8.51
C ASP A 113 -32.91 -3.02 -9.17
N TRP A 114 -32.69 -4.02 -8.31
CA TRP A 114 -33.04 -5.46 -8.34
C TRP A 114 -33.17 -6.30 -9.63
N SER A 115 -32.92 -5.79 -10.83
CA SER A 115 -33.28 -6.53 -12.05
C SER A 115 -32.15 -7.36 -12.65
N GLU A 116 -30.89 -6.93 -12.52
CA GLU A 116 -29.75 -7.61 -13.14
C GLU A 116 -28.46 -7.33 -12.34
N ASN A 117 -28.05 -8.28 -11.52
CA ASN A 117 -26.78 -8.38 -10.78
C ASN A 117 -25.56 -7.93 -11.61
N ARG A 118 -25.06 -6.71 -11.39
CA ARG A 118 -23.92 -6.18 -12.15
C ARG A 118 -22.59 -6.58 -11.54
N TRP A 119 -21.73 -7.24 -12.30
CA TRP A 119 -20.42 -7.67 -11.82
C TRP A 119 -19.36 -6.60 -12.04
N THR A 120 -18.37 -6.55 -11.14
CA THR A 120 -17.15 -5.76 -11.32
C THR A 120 -15.96 -6.72 -11.40
N GLU A 121 -15.58 -7.10 -12.61
CA GLU A 121 -14.49 -8.04 -12.89
C GLU A 121 -13.24 -7.27 -13.33
N MET A 122 -12.21 -7.26 -12.50
CA MET A 122 -10.98 -6.49 -12.69
C MET A 122 -9.80 -7.44 -12.96
N ASP A 123 -9.80 -8.05 -14.14
CA ASP A 123 -8.74 -8.95 -14.61
C ASP A 123 -7.64 -8.21 -15.39
N LEU A 124 -7.57 -6.88 -15.25
CA LEU A 124 -6.52 -6.05 -15.82
C LEU A 124 -5.13 -6.43 -15.29
N SER A 125 -4.08 -6.16 -16.07
CA SER A 125 -2.70 -6.45 -15.62
C SER A 125 -2.24 -5.53 -14.51
N VAL A 126 -2.60 -4.24 -14.56
CA VAL A 126 -2.16 -3.27 -13.55
C VAL A 126 -3.25 -2.27 -13.18
N LEU A 127 -3.59 -2.18 -11.89
CA LEU A 127 -4.33 -1.08 -11.30
C LEU A 127 -3.36 -0.18 -10.52
N ASN A 128 -3.23 1.09 -10.91
CA ASN A 128 -2.40 2.08 -10.22
C ASN A 128 -3.29 3.15 -9.56
N LEU A 129 -3.25 3.22 -8.24
CA LEU A 129 -3.91 4.23 -7.42
C LEU A 129 -2.84 5.11 -6.78
N ASP A 130 -2.39 6.13 -7.49
CA ASP A 130 -1.27 6.99 -7.08
C ASP A 130 -1.77 8.37 -6.67
N ASN A 131 -2.05 8.57 -5.37
CA ASN A 131 -2.89 9.68 -4.90
C ASN A 131 -4.27 9.72 -5.60
N GLY A 132 -4.76 8.56 -6.07
CA GLY A 132 -6.06 8.41 -6.72
C GLY A 132 -6.98 7.51 -5.91
N THR A 133 -8.29 7.65 -6.10
CA THR A 133 -9.30 6.82 -5.44
C THR A 133 -10.07 5.99 -6.46
N PHE A 134 -10.05 4.68 -6.32
CA PHE A 134 -11.06 3.80 -6.89
C PHE A 134 -12.11 3.56 -5.82
N ARG A 135 -13.37 3.90 -6.11
CA ARG A 135 -14.48 3.70 -5.20
C ARG A 135 -15.57 2.88 -5.90
N ARG A 136 -16.04 1.84 -5.25
CA ARG A 136 -17.30 1.19 -5.62
C ARG A 136 -18.32 1.42 -4.50
N THR A 137 -19.49 1.90 -4.88
CA THR A 137 -20.63 2.22 -4.02
C THR A 137 -21.87 1.51 -4.54
N GLY A 138 -22.86 1.30 -3.68
CA GLY A 138 -24.13 0.67 -4.08
C GLY A 138 -24.31 -0.77 -3.61
N VAL A 139 -25.56 -1.21 -3.58
CA VAL A 139 -26.04 -2.34 -2.77
C VAL A 139 -26.73 -3.39 -3.65
N VAL A 140 -26.52 -4.67 -3.32
CA VAL A 140 -27.47 -5.74 -3.65
C VAL A 140 -27.74 -6.55 -2.37
N GLN A 141 -29.01 -6.88 -2.06
CA GLN A 141 -29.35 -7.73 -0.88
C GLN A 141 -29.69 -9.20 -1.22
N ASP A 142 -29.82 -9.58 -2.51
CA ASP A 142 -30.10 -10.98 -2.92
C ASP A 142 -29.10 -11.43 -4.01
N GLU A 143 -28.84 -12.75 -4.09
CA GLU A 143 -27.91 -13.48 -4.96
C GLU A 143 -27.45 -12.75 -6.24
N GLY A 144 -26.19 -12.25 -6.23
CA GLY A 144 -25.37 -11.87 -7.39
C GLY A 144 -25.10 -10.37 -7.57
N GLY A 145 -23.89 -10.00 -8.03
CA GLY A 145 -23.55 -8.63 -8.44
C GLY A 145 -22.97 -7.71 -7.36
N GLY A 146 -22.56 -8.23 -6.20
CA GLY A 146 -22.08 -7.41 -5.08
C GLY A 146 -20.55 -7.31 -4.92
N ALA A 147 -19.79 -8.05 -5.72
CA ALA A 147 -18.35 -8.25 -5.52
C ALA A 147 -17.49 -7.47 -6.52
N LEU A 148 -16.42 -6.87 -6.00
CA LEU A 148 -15.25 -6.45 -6.77
C LEU A 148 -14.28 -7.63 -6.84
N ILE A 149 -14.04 -8.17 -8.04
CA ILE A 149 -13.26 -9.41 -8.22
C ILE A 149 -11.98 -9.10 -8.97
N PHE A 150 -10.85 -9.54 -8.44
CA PHE A 150 -9.57 -9.61 -9.16
C PHE A 150 -9.23 -11.08 -9.40
N GLY A 151 -9.11 -11.50 -10.66
CA GLY A 151 -8.76 -12.87 -11.01
C GLY A 151 -9.97 -13.77 -11.24
N SER A 152 -10.91 -13.32 -12.07
CA SER A 152 -12.14 -14.03 -12.43
C SER A 152 -11.91 -15.13 -13.48
N TRP A 153 -12.93 -15.97 -13.71
CA TRP A 153 -12.93 -17.03 -14.74
C TRP A 153 -12.78 -16.50 -16.18
N LYS A 154 -13.02 -15.20 -16.39
CA LYS A 154 -12.98 -14.57 -17.72
C LYS A 154 -11.60 -14.15 -18.18
N GLY A 155 -10.60 -14.08 -17.31
CA GLY A 155 -9.26 -13.70 -17.75
C GLY A 155 -8.53 -14.78 -18.59
N ASP A 156 -9.12 -15.96 -18.79
CA ASP A 156 -8.71 -16.89 -19.86
C ASP A 156 -8.94 -16.29 -21.26
N ASP A 157 -9.89 -15.36 -21.39
CA ASP A 157 -10.07 -14.50 -22.56
C ASP A 157 -9.06 -13.33 -22.46
N THR A 158 -7.78 -13.56 -22.77
CA THR A 158 -6.80 -12.46 -22.78
C THR A 158 -7.14 -11.41 -23.85
N PHE A 159 -6.81 -10.15 -23.57
CA PHE A 159 -6.90 -9.08 -24.56
C PHE A 159 -6.00 -9.46 -25.75
N ASN A 160 -6.60 -9.57 -26.94
CA ASN A 160 -5.96 -9.95 -28.21
C ASN A 160 -5.56 -11.43 -28.45
N GLU A 161 -5.81 -12.40 -27.56
CA GLU A 161 -5.64 -13.83 -27.90
C GLU A 161 -6.93 -14.63 -27.62
N PRO A 162 -7.77 -14.89 -28.64
CA PRO A 162 -9.02 -15.63 -28.48
C PRO A 162 -8.90 -17.12 -28.10
N ASP A 163 -7.70 -17.66 -27.92
CA ASP A 163 -7.46 -19.11 -27.83
C ASP A 163 -6.02 -19.45 -27.36
N SER A 164 -5.48 -18.73 -26.36
CA SER A 164 -4.15 -19.08 -25.83
C SER A 164 -4.27 -20.06 -24.68
N GLU A 165 -3.53 -21.17 -24.75
CA GLU A 165 -3.23 -22.14 -23.68
C GLU A 165 -2.50 -21.51 -22.46
N LEU A 166 -2.73 -20.22 -22.19
CA LEU A 166 -2.18 -19.45 -21.09
C LEU A 166 -3.26 -19.34 -20.04
N ASP A 167 -3.39 -20.40 -19.27
CA ASP A 167 -4.16 -20.41 -18.03
C ASP A 167 -3.46 -19.55 -16.95
N HIS A 168 -2.78 -18.42 -17.24
CA HIS A 168 -2.06 -17.64 -16.21
C HIS A 168 -2.42 -16.15 -16.28
N GLN A 169 -3.16 -15.67 -15.30
CA GLN A 169 -3.40 -14.24 -15.06
C GLN A 169 -2.37 -13.68 -14.09
N GLU A 170 -1.89 -12.46 -14.35
CA GLU A 170 -1.00 -11.73 -13.44
C GLU A 170 -1.52 -10.31 -13.27
N ILE A 171 -2.02 -10.04 -12.06
CA ILE A 171 -2.73 -8.81 -11.68
C ILE A 171 -1.90 -8.12 -10.60
N THR A 172 -1.53 -6.86 -10.86
CA THR A 172 -0.84 -6.01 -9.89
C THR A 172 -1.71 -4.83 -9.50
N ILE A 173 -1.95 -4.64 -8.21
CA ILE A 173 -2.67 -3.50 -7.63
C ILE A 173 -1.66 -2.67 -6.85
N ASN A 174 -1.37 -1.46 -7.29
CA ASN A 174 -0.46 -0.54 -6.60
C ASN A 174 -1.27 0.58 -5.96
N ILE A 175 -1.14 0.74 -4.64
CA ILE A 175 -1.80 1.80 -3.87
C ILE A 175 -0.71 2.66 -3.22
N THR A 176 -0.47 3.83 -3.79
CA THR A 176 0.67 4.68 -3.43
C THR A 176 0.30 6.13 -3.16
N ASN A 177 1.12 6.82 -2.36
CA ASN A 177 1.10 8.29 -2.18
C ASN A 177 -0.30 8.85 -1.81
N GLY A 178 -0.98 8.22 -0.86
CA GLY A 178 -2.34 8.56 -0.43
C GLY A 178 -3.45 7.92 -1.27
N GLY A 179 -3.12 6.98 -2.16
CA GLY A 179 -4.09 6.24 -2.96
C GLY A 179 -5.09 5.44 -2.12
N ARG A 180 -6.30 5.24 -2.65
CA ARG A 180 -7.41 4.61 -1.92
C ARG A 180 -8.19 3.62 -2.78
N LEU A 181 -8.37 2.41 -2.28
CA LEU A 181 -9.33 1.44 -2.79
C LEU A 181 -10.49 1.36 -1.80
N GLU A 182 -11.68 1.79 -2.21
CA GLU A 182 -12.87 1.84 -1.37
C GLU A 182 -13.96 0.96 -1.98
N ASN A 183 -14.58 0.09 -1.19
CA ASN A 183 -15.65 -0.79 -1.66
C ASN A 183 -16.77 -0.91 -0.63
N GLU A 184 -18.00 -0.68 -1.08
CA GLU A 184 -19.23 -1.03 -0.37
C GLU A 184 -19.66 -2.44 -0.80
N GLY A 185 -19.20 -3.47 -0.08
CA GLY A 185 -19.44 -4.87 -0.38
C GLY A 185 -18.15 -5.71 -0.37
N GLN A 186 -18.17 -6.85 -1.06
CA GLN A 186 -17.07 -7.82 -0.98
C GLN A 186 -15.96 -7.54 -2.00
N LEU A 187 -14.70 -7.70 -1.59
CA LEU A 187 -13.51 -7.70 -2.43
C LEU A 187 -12.95 -9.13 -2.50
N TRP A 188 -12.83 -9.67 -3.71
CA TRP A 188 -12.44 -11.04 -3.96
C TRP A 188 -11.11 -11.10 -4.72
N PHE A 189 -10.20 -11.95 -4.26
CA PHE A 189 -9.08 -12.43 -5.04
C PHE A 189 -9.39 -13.86 -5.48
N GLY A 190 -9.52 -14.07 -6.79
CA GLY A 190 -10.04 -15.30 -7.38
C GLY A 190 -11.56 -15.31 -7.59
N GLY A 191 -12.05 -16.16 -8.51
CA GLY A 191 -13.47 -16.39 -8.80
C GLY A 191 -14.05 -17.69 -8.21
N TRP A 192 -15.38 -17.87 -8.36
CA TRP A 192 -16.16 -18.98 -7.78
C TRP A 192 -16.19 -20.27 -8.64
N THR A 193 -16.46 -20.19 -9.95
CA THR A 193 -16.99 -21.36 -10.67
C THR A 193 -15.99 -22.30 -11.30
N ASP A 194 -14.89 -21.82 -11.87
CA ASP A 194 -14.04 -22.68 -12.68
C ASP A 194 -12.66 -22.07 -12.73
N THR A 195 -11.66 -22.93 -12.53
CA THR A 195 -10.22 -22.68 -12.62
C THR A 195 -9.86 -21.21 -12.46
N PRO A 196 -9.43 -20.70 -11.27
CA PRO A 196 -8.42 -19.65 -11.33
C PRO A 196 -7.40 -20.22 -12.30
N SER A 197 -7.29 -19.56 -13.46
CA SER A 197 -6.42 -19.97 -14.55
C SER A 197 -5.17 -20.54 -13.87
N ASN A 198 -4.84 -21.83 -14.06
CA ASN A 198 -3.70 -22.50 -13.43
C ASN A 198 -2.55 -21.51 -13.13
N GLY A 199 -2.39 -21.06 -11.87
CA GLY A 199 -1.40 -20.04 -11.52
C GLY A 199 -1.81 -18.56 -11.66
N THR A 200 -3.07 -18.18 -11.42
CA THR A 200 -3.48 -16.78 -11.20
C THR A 200 -2.63 -16.14 -10.11
N VAL A 201 -2.02 -15.00 -10.38
CA VAL A 201 -1.25 -14.21 -9.42
C VAL A 201 -1.94 -12.87 -9.20
N VAL A 202 -2.35 -12.60 -7.96
CA VAL A 202 -2.84 -11.27 -7.55
C VAL A 202 -1.90 -10.70 -6.52
N THR A 203 -1.24 -9.60 -6.86
CA THR A 203 -0.31 -8.88 -5.97
C THR A 203 -0.82 -7.48 -5.71
N MET A 204 -1.14 -7.17 -4.45
CA MET A 204 -1.47 -5.84 -3.98
C MET A 204 -0.28 -5.25 -3.22
N ASN A 205 0.29 -4.16 -3.72
CA ASN A 205 1.36 -3.39 -3.10
C ASN A 205 0.81 -2.12 -2.45
N ILE A 206 1.10 -1.91 -1.18
CA ILE A 206 0.63 -0.73 -0.42
C ILE A 206 1.83 0.06 0.10
N ASN A 207 1.91 1.35 -0.25
CA ASN A 207 2.91 2.28 0.25
C ASN A 207 2.32 3.69 0.37
N ASP A 208 1.99 4.11 1.59
CA ASP A 208 1.15 5.27 1.88
C ASP A 208 -0.27 5.13 1.30
N GLY A 209 -0.83 3.92 1.32
CA GLY A 209 -2.15 3.61 0.73
C GLY A 209 -3.19 3.15 1.74
N VAL A 210 -4.48 3.25 1.37
CA VAL A 210 -5.60 2.75 2.18
C VAL A 210 -6.49 1.82 1.36
N VAL A 211 -6.80 0.65 1.91
CA VAL A 211 -7.91 -0.21 1.46
C VAL A 211 -9.01 -0.11 2.51
N ASP A 212 -10.18 0.40 2.10
CA ASP A 212 -11.33 0.65 2.96
C ASP A 212 -12.51 -0.17 2.48
N LEU A 213 -12.82 -1.24 3.21
CA LEU A 213 -13.91 -2.16 2.90
C LEU A 213 -15.04 -2.04 3.94
N THR A 214 -15.16 -0.88 4.59
CA THR A 214 -16.20 -0.64 5.64
C THR A 214 -17.57 -0.28 5.08
N GLY A 215 -17.72 -0.37 3.76
CA GLY A 215 -18.80 0.27 3.03
C GLY A 215 -20.13 -0.50 3.01
N GLY A 216 -20.21 -1.75 3.50
CA GLY A 216 -21.49 -2.46 3.55
C GLY A 216 -21.45 -3.90 4.07
N ASP A 217 -22.43 -4.24 4.91
CA ASP A 217 -22.58 -5.56 5.58
C ASP A 217 -23.17 -6.67 4.67
N PHE A 218 -23.06 -6.54 3.34
CA PHE A 218 -23.85 -7.33 2.40
C PHE A 218 -23.08 -8.54 1.89
N ALA A 219 -23.36 -9.70 2.51
CA ALA A 219 -22.95 -11.00 2.01
C ALA A 219 -23.71 -11.33 0.72
N ILE A 220 -23.03 -11.98 -0.24
CA ILE A 220 -23.79 -12.74 -1.23
C ILE A 220 -24.34 -13.98 -0.52
N GLU A 221 -25.67 -14.07 -0.38
CA GLU A 221 -26.34 -15.21 0.26
C GLU A 221 -25.81 -16.51 -0.38
N ASP A 222 -25.27 -17.41 0.44
CA ASP A 222 -24.61 -18.70 0.12
C ASP A 222 -23.07 -18.73 -0.08
N TRP A 223 -22.36 -17.60 -0.19
CA TRP A 223 -20.91 -17.63 -0.60
C TRP A 223 -19.91 -17.05 0.41
N GLY A 224 -20.32 -17.01 1.69
CA GLY A 224 -19.50 -16.49 2.77
C GLY A 224 -19.73 -14.99 2.98
N ASN A 225 -19.81 -14.58 4.24
CA ASN A 225 -20.00 -13.19 4.62
C ASN A 225 -18.67 -12.58 5.06
N ALA A 226 -17.93 -11.97 4.12
CA ALA A 226 -16.71 -11.21 4.41
C ALA A 226 -16.48 -10.06 3.43
N ASP A 227 -15.75 -9.06 3.90
CA ASP A 227 -15.30 -7.92 3.10
C ASP A 227 -14.16 -8.30 2.18
N LEU A 228 -13.25 -9.16 2.66
CA LEU A 228 -12.08 -9.60 1.92
C LEU A 228 -12.05 -11.13 1.81
N ILE A 229 -12.12 -11.64 0.58
CA ILE A 229 -12.22 -13.06 0.29
C ILE A 229 -11.06 -13.49 -0.60
N PHE A 230 -10.40 -14.58 -0.23
CA PHE A 230 -9.42 -15.28 -1.05
C PHE A 230 -9.97 -16.65 -1.45
N SER A 231 -10.09 -16.91 -2.75
CA SER A 231 -10.66 -18.16 -3.29
C SER A 231 -9.56 -19.10 -3.77
N ASN A 232 -9.20 -20.10 -2.97
CA ASN A 232 -8.20 -21.11 -3.32
C ASN A 232 -8.88 -22.40 -3.79
N ARG A 233 -8.32 -23.08 -4.80
CA ARG A 233 -8.80 -24.38 -5.28
C ARG A 233 -7.68 -25.42 -5.25
N PHE A 234 -7.84 -26.47 -4.46
CA PHE A 234 -6.92 -27.59 -4.34
C PHE A 234 -7.40 -28.80 -5.13
N ALA A 235 -6.50 -29.46 -5.85
CA ALA A 235 -6.77 -30.78 -6.44
C ALA A 235 -7.08 -31.84 -5.36
N ALA A 236 -7.88 -32.84 -5.71
CA ALA A 236 -8.36 -33.92 -4.80
C ALA A 236 -7.25 -34.71 -4.09
N ASN A 237 -6.03 -34.65 -4.60
CA ASN A 237 -4.85 -35.32 -4.07
C ASN A 237 -3.94 -34.39 -3.23
N GLY A 238 -4.32 -33.12 -3.05
CA GLY A 238 -3.56 -32.08 -2.34
C GLY A 238 -2.28 -31.63 -3.04
N ILE A 239 -2.11 -31.95 -4.33
CA ILE A 239 -0.91 -31.62 -5.12
C ILE A 239 -1.40 -31.11 -6.47
N ASP A 240 -1.66 -29.82 -6.55
CA ASP A 240 -1.61 -29.10 -7.81
C ASP A 240 -0.32 -28.27 -7.86
N GLU A 241 0.35 -28.23 -9.01
CA GLU A 241 1.56 -27.40 -9.19
C GLU A 241 1.21 -25.93 -9.47
N ASP A 242 -0.06 -25.64 -9.81
CA ASP A 242 -0.49 -24.34 -10.34
C ASP A 242 -1.59 -23.66 -9.47
N GLN A 243 -1.35 -23.60 -8.16
CA GLN A 243 -2.23 -22.91 -7.22
C GLN A 243 -2.23 -21.39 -7.43
N PRO A 244 -3.37 -20.69 -7.22
CA PRO A 244 -3.36 -19.24 -7.25
C PRO A 244 -2.43 -18.70 -6.16
N THR A 245 -1.73 -17.60 -6.48
CA THR A 245 -0.83 -16.92 -5.55
C THR A 245 -1.38 -15.54 -5.24
N TYR A 246 -1.75 -15.34 -3.99
CA TYR A 246 -2.24 -14.07 -3.48
C TYR A 246 -1.21 -13.42 -2.58
N THR A 247 -0.97 -12.12 -2.78
CA THR A 247 -0.04 -11.36 -1.96
C THR A 247 -0.59 -9.97 -1.69
N ILE A 248 -0.60 -9.58 -0.42
CA ILE A 248 -0.79 -8.21 0.04
C ILE A 248 0.53 -7.80 0.70
N ASN A 249 1.32 -6.98 0.01
CA ASN A 249 2.63 -6.57 0.46
C ASN A 249 2.65 -5.08 0.82
N PHE A 250 2.86 -4.79 2.09
CA PHE A 250 3.17 -3.43 2.52
C PHE A 250 4.64 -3.15 2.24
N THR A 251 4.93 -2.12 1.46
CA THR A 251 6.31 -1.63 1.21
C THR A 251 6.60 -0.30 1.91
N GLY A 252 5.62 0.22 2.64
CA GLY A 252 5.70 1.43 3.44
C GLY A 252 4.47 1.59 4.36
N PRO A 253 4.12 2.83 4.74
CA PRO A 253 2.94 3.08 5.56
C PRO A 253 1.66 2.62 4.86
N GLY A 254 0.57 2.46 5.60
CA GLY A 254 -0.74 2.18 5.00
C GLY A 254 -1.64 1.35 5.90
N SER A 255 -2.87 1.13 5.45
CA SER A 255 -3.87 0.38 6.22
C SER A 255 -4.86 -0.40 5.37
N ILE A 256 -5.40 -1.47 5.96
CA ILE A 256 -6.58 -2.19 5.47
C ILE A 256 -7.62 -2.16 6.59
N ILE A 257 -8.87 -1.86 6.24
CA ILE A 257 -9.99 -1.77 7.17
C ILE A 257 -11.12 -2.67 6.66
N VAL A 258 -11.61 -3.55 7.53
CA VAL A 258 -12.77 -4.43 7.32
C VAL A 258 -13.78 -4.26 8.47
N ASP A 259 -15.01 -4.71 8.30
CA ASP A 259 -16.12 -4.63 9.23
C ASP A 259 -16.47 -5.97 9.94
N GLU A 260 -17.72 -6.14 10.39
CA GLU A 260 -18.21 -7.35 11.08
C GLU A 260 -18.04 -8.62 10.26
N THR A 261 -18.04 -8.52 8.93
CA THR A 261 -17.96 -9.67 8.03
C THR A 261 -16.49 -10.15 7.90
N GLY A 262 -15.54 -9.23 7.89
CA GLY A 262 -14.13 -9.51 8.11
C GLY A 262 -13.42 -10.13 6.90
N ILE A 263 -12.69 -11.23 7.12
CA ILE A 263 -11.77 -11.81 6.13
C ILE A 263 -12.00 -13.31 6.03
N LEU A 264 -12.15 -13.85 4.82
CA LEU A 264 -12.22 -15.30 4.58
C LEU A 264 -11.09 -15.76 3.65
N ASN A 265 -10.51 -16.91 4.00
CA ASN A 265 -9.60 -17.63 3.12
C ASN A 265 -10.23 -18.98 2.76
N MET A 266 -10.99 -18.97 1.68
CA MET A 266 -11.79 -20.10 1.25
C MET A 266 -10.91 -21.10 0.51
N ASN A 267 -11.04 -22.37 0.86
CA ASN A 267 -10.37 -23.47 0.15
C ASN A 267 -11.44 -24.41 -0.39
N CYS A 268 -11.54 -24.53 -1.71
CA CYS A 268 -12.27 -25.60 -2.37
C CYS A 268 -11.34 -26.79 -2.57
N ILE A 269 -11.74 -27.98 -2.12
CA ILE A 269 -11.06 -29.24 -2.41
C ILE A 269 -11.87 -30.00 -3.47
N ASP A 270 -11.25 -30.25 -4.63
CA ASP A 270 -11.85 -31.07 -5.68
C ASP A 270 -12.00 -32.53 -5.20
N SER A 271 -13.03 -33.24 -5.64
CA SER A 271 -13.13 -34.69 -5.45
C SER A 271 -13.58 -35.30 -6.77
N GLU A 272 -12.87 -36.33 -7.27
CA GLU A 272 -13.01 -37.02 -8.58
C GLU A 272 -14.33 -36.80 -9.39
N GLY A 273 -14.62 -35.56 -9.81
CA GLY A 273 -15.86 -35.16 -10.47
C GLY A 273 -16.36 -33.78 -10.04
N ASP A 274 -15.83 -32.75 -10.70
CA ASP A 274 -16.32 -31.38 -10.97
C ASP A 274 -16.97 -30.50 -9.87
N ASP A 275 -17.35 -31.03 -8.71
CA ASP A 275 -18.02 -30.26 -7.65
C ASP A 275 -17.07 -30.00 -6.47
N CYS A 276 -16.91 -28.73 -6.07
CA CYS A 276 -16.33 -28.34 -4.79
C CYS A 276 -17.17 -28.93 -3.65
N ILE A 277 -16.67 -29.95 -2.93
CA ILE A 277 -17.48 -30.72 -1.97
C ILE A 277 -17.41 -30.17 -0.53
N GLU A 278 -16.33 -29.48 -0.15
CA GLU A 278 -16.13 -29.06 1.24
C GLU A 278 -15.36 -27.73 1.29
N TRP A 279 -16.05 -26.67 1.71
CA TRP A 279 -15.41 -25.42 2.10
C TRP A 279 -14.79 -25.62 3.48
N SER A 280 -13.48 -25.46 3.59
CA SER A 280 -12.86 -25.42 4.91
C SER A 280 -13.17 -24.08 5.57
N ASP A 281 -13.94 -24.13 6.65
CA ASP A 281 -14.23 -23.08 7.64
C ASP A 281 -14.71 -21.73 7.07
N ASP A 282 -16.03 -21.50 7.10
CA ASP A 282 -16.68 -20.17 6.93
C ASP A 282 -16.34 -19.18 8.06
N ASP A 283 -15.34 -19.48 8.88
CA ASP A 283 -14.96 -18.68 10.03
C ASP A 283 -14.00 -17.56 9.59
N PRO A 284 -14.30 -16.29 9.93
CA PRO A 284 -13.41 -15.19 9.65
C PRO A 284 -12.00 -15.43 10.22
N ILE A 285 -10.97 -15.06 9.47
CA ILE A 285 -9.57 -15.18 9.88
C ILE A 285 -8.96 -13.83 10.28
N THR A 286 -7.89 -13.88 11.05
CA THR A 286 -7.19 -12.67 11.50
C THR A 286 -6.11 -12.23 10.50
N TYR A 287 -5.67 -10.97 10.57
CA TYR A 287 -4.48 -10.53 9.83
C TYR A 287 -3.21 -11.31 10.21
N GLN A 288 -3.10 -11.77 11.47
CA GLN A 288 -2.03 -12.68 11.88
C GLN A 288 -2.11 -14.02 11.12
N ALA A 289 -3.32 -14.55 10.89
CA ALA A 289 -3.49 -15.77 10.11
C ALA A 289 -3.09 -15.55 8.64
N LEU A 290 -3.46 -14.42 8.03
CA LEU A 290 -3.00 -14.05 6.67
C LEU A 290 -1.47 -13.97 6.58
N TRP A 291 -0.83 -13.40 7.61
CA TRP A 291 0.64 -13.35 7.72
C TRP A 291 1.24 -14.75 7.81
N ASP A 292 0.69 -15.60 8.69
CA ASP A 292 1.17 -16.95 8.94
C ASP A 292 1.11 -17.85 7.70
N ILE A 293 0.09 -17.66 6.84
CA ILE A 293 -0.09 -18.41 5.60
C ILE A 293 0.65 -17.82 4.38
N GLY A 294 1.26 -16.64 4.51
CA GLY A 294 2.09 -16.06 3.44
C GLY A 294 1.42 -15.00 2.56
N ILE A 295 0.11 -14.76 2.74
CA ILE A 295 -0.64 -13.79 1.94
C ILE A 295 -0.29 -12.36 2.33
N LEU A 296 -0.25 -12.06 3.64
CA LEU A 296 0.10 -10.73 4.14
C LEU A 296 1.61 -10.61 4.39
N GLN A 297 2.24 -9.62 3.78
CA GLN A 297 3.69 -9.41 3.83
C GLN A 297 4.06 -7.97 4.17
N ALA A 298 5.27 -7.81 4.70
CA ALA A 298 5.92 -6.54 5.00
C ALA A 298 7.30 -6.51 4.35
N ASP A 299 7.45 -5.75 3.27
CA ASP A 299 8.64 -5.68 2.42
C ASP A 299 9.13 -7.07 1.99
N GLY A 300 8.18 -7.92 1.56
CA GLY A 300 8.44 -9.31 1.16
C GLY A 300 8.73 -10.27 2.33
N VAL A 301 8.74 -9.80 3.57
CA VAL A 301 8.82 -10.66 4.77
C VAL A 301 7.43 -11.15 5.13
N THR A 302 7.28 -12.45 5.42
CA THR A 302 6.01 -13.06 5.80
C THR A 302 6.18 -14.27 6.72
N GLY A 303 5.08 -14.69 7.35
CA GLY A 303 4.99 -15.97 8.05
C GLY A 303 5.91 -16.09 9.27
N PRO A 304 6.27 -17.32 9.69
CA PRO A 304 7.10 -17.54 10.88
C PRO A 304 8.54 -17.02 10.75
N ALA A 305 8.92 -16.49 9.58
CA ALA A 305 10.24 -15.88 9.35
C ALA A 305 10.38 -14.49 9.99
N GLY A 306 9.27 -13.80 10.33
CA GLY A 306 9.27 -12.50 10.99
C GLY A 306 8.24 -12.40 12.13
N ASP A 307 8.43 -11.44 13.04
CA ASP A 307 7.45 -11.11 14.08
C ASP A 307 6.40 -10.16 13.51
N PHE A 308 5.15 -10.65 13.35
CA PHE A 308 4.03 -9.84 12.87
C PHE A 308 3.89 -8.50 13.62
N ASN A 309 4.09 -8.50 14.94
CA ASN A 309 3.93 -7.29 15.76
C ASN A 309 5.09 -6.30 15.57
N GLN A 310 6.19 -6.68 14.92
CA GLN A 310 7.23 -5.74 14.51
C GLN A 310 6.75 -4.87 13.36
N TYR A 311 5.94 -5.43 12.46
CA TYR A 311 5.55 -4.79 11.20
C TYR A 311 4.15 -4.18 11.24
N PHE A 312 3.26 -4.68 12.10
CA PHE A 312 1.85 -4.30 12.07
C PHE A 312 1.29 -3.93 13.45
N ILE A 313 0.26 -3.09 13.43
CA ILE A 313 -0.67 -2.86 14.53
C ILE A 313 -2.05 -3.33 14.07
N VAL A 314 -2.73 -4.08 14.92
CA VAL A 314 -4.13 -4.42 14.71
C VAL A 314 -4.97 -3.70 15.75
N THR A 315 -6.03 -3.02 15.32
CA THR A 315 -7.04 -2.41 16.19
C THR A 315 -8.43 -2.92 15.85
N GLY A 316 -9.36 -2.84 16.80
CA GLY A 316 -10.66 -3.50 16.68
C GLY A 316 -10.61 -4.96 17.13
N GLN A 317 -11.69 -5.70 16.86
CA GLN A 317 -11.77 -7.14 17.11
C GLN A 317 -12.30 -7.81 15.85
N LEU A 318 -11.80 -9.01 15.55
CA LEU A 318 -12.35 -9.83 14.49
C LEU A 318 -13.86 -9.99 14.67
N GLY A 319 -14.62 -9.80 13.59
CA GLY A 319 -16.08 -9.88 13.60
C GLY A 319 -16.78 -8.63 14.14
N ASN A 320 -16.10 -7.46 14.18
CA ASN A 320 -16.70 -6.18 14.53
C ASN A 320 -16.26 -5.10 13.53
N ASP A 321 -17.07 -4.05 13.40
CA ASP A 321 -16.77 -2.87 12.58
C ASP A 321 -15.36 -2.31 12.84
N ASN A 322 -14.70 -1.88 11.77
CA ASN A 322 -13.40 -1.21 11.79
C ASN A 322 -12.28 -2.08 12.37
N TYR A 323 -12.31 -3.40 12.11
CA TYR A 323 -11.16 -4.26 12.33
C TYR A 323 -10.05 -3.83 11.36
N THR A 324 -8.99 -3.23 11.90
CA THR A 324 -8.03 -2.45 11.12
C THR A 324 -6.62 -3.02 11.27
N LEU A 325 -5.94 -3.24 10.15
CA LEU A 325 -4.50 -3.45 10.06
C LEU A 325 -3.81 -2.14 9.69
N THR A 326 -2.74 -1.78 10.40
CA THR A 326 -1.88 -0.64 10.06
C THR A 326 -0.43 -1.09 9.98
N SER A 327 0.22 -0.78 8.85
CA SER A 327 1.66 -0.99 8.66
C SER A 327 2.47 0.00 9.49
N LYS A 328 3.54 -0.52 10.12
CA LYS A 328 4.57 0.27 10.81
C LYS A 328 5.75 0.62 9.89
N LEU A 329 5.81 0.02 8.70
CA LEU A 329 6.86 0.32 7.73
C LEU A 329 6.79 1.80 7.37
N GLY A 330 7.94 2.47 7.32
CA GLY A 330 8.03 3.89 7.00
C GLY A 330 7.53 4.87 8.07
N SER A 331 7.25 4.44 9.31
CA SER A 331 6.82 5.37 10.38
C SER A 331 7.41 5.01 11.76
N VAL A 332 8.73 4.88 11.87
CA VAL A 332 9.38 5.13 13.15
C VAL A 332 9.92 6.56 13.09
N ARG A 333 9.23 7.49 13.77
CA ARG A 333 9.64 8.90 13.82
C ARG A 333 11.10 8.97 14.27
N GLY A 334 11.97 9.58 13.47
CA GLY A 334 13.40 9.69 13.76
C GLY A 334 14.26 8.50 13.32
N ASP A 335 13.69 7.45 12.72
CA ASP A 335 14.45 6.44 11.97
C ASP A 335 14.67 6.98 10.54
N PHE A 336 15.90 7.41 10.26
CA PHE A 336 16.27 8.05 9.00
C PHE A 336 17.04 7.11 8.07
N ASN A 337 17.49 5.96 8.56
CA ASN A 337 18.14 4.95 7.75
C ASN A 337 17.19 3.81 7.31
N GLY A 338 15.98 3.77 7.88
CA GLY A 338 14.91 2.81 7.56
C GLY A 338 15.15 1.41 8.13
N ASP A 339 16.03 1.25 9.11
CA ASP A 339 16.36 -0.06 9.72
C ASP A 339 15.38 -0.47 10.85
N LEU A 340 14.36 0.36 11.10
CA LEU A 340 13.33 0.21 12.14
C LEU A 340 13.87 0.38 13.56
N VAL A 341 15.08 0.90 13.73
CA VAL A 341 15.74 1.10 15.02
C VAL A 341 16.26 2.54 15.12
N VAL A 342 15.56 3.40 15.85
CA VAL A 342 16.05 4.75 16.15
C VAL A 342 17.28 4.67 17.06
N ASN A 343 18.45 5.01 16.52
CA ASN A 343 19.73 4.91 17.22
C ASN A 343 20.73 6.03 16.80
N ALA A 344 21.98 5.92 17.26
CA ALA A 344 23.01 6.93 16.99
C ALA A 344 23.22 7.19 15.48
N THR A 345 23.03 6.18 14.64
CA THR A 345 23.15 6.29 13.18
C THR A 345 22.16 7.31 12.62
N ASP A 346 20.94 7.36 13.15
CA ASP A 346 19.91 8.29 12.65
C ASP A 346 20.22 9.73 13.00
N ILE A 347 20.63 10.01 14.24
CA ILE A 347 21.02 11.37 14.62
C ILE A 347 22.29 11.84 13.89
N ASP A 348 23.18 10.92 13.50
CA ASP A 348 24.33 11.24 12.64
C ASP A 348 23.87 11.61 11.21
N LEU A 349 22.86 10.91 10.67
CA LEU A 349 22.23 11.25 9.40
C LEU A 349 21.51 12.60 9.47
N LEU A 350 20.74 12.86 10.53
CA LEU A 350 20.08 14.13 10.77
C LEU A 350 21.07 15.29 10.87
N SER A 351 22.19 15.10 11.58
CA SER A 351 23.25 16.11 11.67
C SER A 351 23.92 16.34 10.32
N THR A 352 24.07 15.29 9.51
CA THR A 352 24.57 15.40 8.14
C THR A 352 23.63 16.18 7.23
N GLU A 353 22.33 15.91 7.29
CA GLU A 353 21.30 16.62 6.52
C GLU A 353 21.22 18.10 6.92
N ALA A 354 21.19 18.39 8.23
CA ALA A 354 21.19 19.75 8.75
C ALA A 354 22.43 20.54 8.32
N ALA A 355 23.61 19.91 8.30
CA ALA A 355 24.85 20.53 7.81
C ALA A 355 24.86 20.74 6.28
N ALA A 356 24.22 19.85 5.52
CA ALA A 356 24.05 19.99 4.07
C ALA A 356 23.06 21.10 3.70
N GLY A 357 22.06 21.35 4.56
CA GLY A 357 21.04 22.37 4.37
C GLY A 357 20.10 22.09 3.20
N THR A 358 19.97 20.82 2.82
CA THR A 358 19.05 20.35 1.77
C THR A 358 17.59 20.44 2.22
N ASN A 359 17.33 20.33 3.53
CA ASN A 359 16.01 20.40 4.16
C ASN A 359 15.05 19.35 3.59
N ASP A 360 15.52 18.11 3.46
CA ASP A 360 14.66 16.99 3.11
C ASP A 360 13.55 16.83 4.17
N SER A 361 12.29 16.84 3.72
CA SER A 361 11.12 16.72 4.60
C SER A 361 11.11 15.43 5.42
N ALA A 362 11.84 14.38 5.01
CA ALA A 362 11.98 13.17 5.80
C ALA A 362 12.69 13.41 7.14
N PHE A 363 13.52 14.45 7.24
CA PHE A 363 14.29 14.82 8.44
C PHE A 363 13.69 15.97 9.25
N ASP A 364 12.64 16.62 8.75
CA ASP A 364 11.94 17.73 9.40
C ASP A 364 10.98 17.20 10.47
N LEU A 365 11.50 17.01 11.68
CA LEU A 365 10.73 16.50 12.81
C LEU A 365 9.80 17.57 13.40
N THR A 366 10.14 18.84 13.25
CA THR A 366 9.36 19.96 13.80
C THR A 366 8.23 20.41 12.88
N GLY A 367 8.28 20.04 11.59
CA GLY A 367 7.30 20.41 10.57
C GLY A 367 7.37 21.88 10.18
N ASP A 368 8.51 22.55 10.38
CA ASP A 368 8.69 23.97 10.09
C ASP A 368 9.27 24.25 8.69
N GLY A 369 9.55 23.19 7.93
CA GLY A 369 10.10 23.22 6.59
C GLY A 369 11.62 23.41 6.54
N LEU A 370 12.30 23.36 7.70
CA LEU A 370 13.76 23.46 7.81
C LEU A 370 14.29 22.26 8.60
N VAL A 371 15.40 21.68 8.16
CA VAL A 371 16.10 20.63 8.92
C VAL A 371 17.28 21.28 9.64
N ASN A 372 17.17 21.45 10.95
CA ASN A 372 18.12 22.22 11.73
C ASN A 372 18.27 21.71 13.18
N GLN A 373 18.87 22.53 14.04
CA GLN A 373 19.09 22.20 15.45
C GLN A 373 17.79 21.94 16.22
N ALA A 374 16.68 22.55 15.81
CA ALA A 374 15.36 22.30 16.39
C ALA A 374 14.93 20.84 16.18
N ASP A 375 15.15 20.28 14.98
CA ASP A 375 14.87 18.87 14.68
C ASP A 375 15.80 17.94 15.45
N ARG A 376 17.08 18.30 15.60
CA ARG A 376 18.00 17.54 16.48
C ARG A 376 17.51 17.52 17.92
N THR A 377 17.06 18.65 18.44
CA THR A 377 16.48 18.72 19.79
C THR A 377 15.20 17.87 19.89
N GLU A 378 14.33 17.92 18.89
CA GLU A 378 13.13 17.08 18.82
C GLU A 378 13.46 15.59 18.73
N TRP A 379 14.51 15.20 17.99
CA TRP A 379 14.97 13.81 17.93
C TRP A 379 15.47 13.34 19.31
N ILE A 380 16.32 14.13 19.99
CA ILE A 380 16.91 13.75 21.27
C ILE A 380 15.85 13.70 22.37
N GLU A 381 15.04 14.75 22.49
CA GLU A 381 14.14 14.93 23.62
C GLU A 381 12.72 14.41 23.36
N GLY A 382 12.23 14.51 22.13
CA GLY A 382 10.89 14.09 21.73
C GLY A 382 10.85 12.62 21.30
N VAL A 383 11.76 12.22 20.39
CA VAL A 383 11.81 10.86 19.85
C VAL A 383 12.50 9.89 20.82
N MET A 384 13.76 10.15 21.15
CA MET A 384 14.57 9.27 22.01
C MET A 384 14.30 9.46 23.49
N ASN A 385 13.63 10.57 23.88
CA ASN A 385 13.34 10.92 25.26
C ASN A 385 14.59 10.80 26.17
N THR A 386 15.73 11.29 25.68
CA THR A 386 17.00 11.27 26.38
C THR A 386 17.59 12.68 26.54
N TYR A 387 18.89 12.79 26.84
CA TYR A 387 19.61 14.02 27.08
C TYR A 387 20.73 14.21 26.07
N VAL A 388 21.03 15.47 25.76
CA VAL A 388 22.28 15.84 25.08
C VAL A 388 23.46 15.36 25.93
N GLY A 389 24.34 14.56 25.35
CA GLY A 389 25.48 13.97 26.05
C GLY A 389 25.36 12.48 26.38
N ASP A 390 24.17 11.90 26.27
CA ASP A 390 23.95 10.45 26.41
C ASP A 390 24.43 9.71 25.15
N SER A 391 25.71 9.36 25.10
CA SER A 391 26.37 8.82 23.92
C SER A 391 26.05 7.36 23.66
N ASN A 392 25.59 6.61 24.66
CA ASN A 392 25.16 5.22 24.49
C ASN A 392 23.62 5.09 24.35
N LEU A 393 22.89 6.20 24.47
CA LEU A 393 21.43 6.29 24.36
C LEU A 393 20.72 5.41 25.40
N ASP A 394 21.28 5.26 26.60
CA ASP A 394 20.68 4.47 27.68
C ASP A 394 19.64 5.23 28.52
N GLY A 395 19.39 6.49 28.16
CA GLY A 395 18.45 7.40 28.79
C GLY A 395 19.07 8.27 29.89
N VAL A 396 20.37 8.14 30.18
CA VAL A 396 21.04 8.81 31.29
C VAL A 396 22.40 9.38 30.88
N PHE A 397 22.48 10.70 30.75
CA PHE A 397 23.79 11.36 30.59
C PHE A 397 24.57 11.38 31.91
N ASN A 398 25.64 10.58 32.02
CA ASN A 398 26.46 10.45 33.22
C ASN A 398 27.96 10.22 32.92
N SER A 399 28.73 9.84 33.95
CA SER A 399 30.18 9.57 33.79
C SER A 399 30.52 8.42 32.83
N GLY A 400 29.59 7.48 32.60
CA GLY A 400 29.72 6.38 31.65
C GLY A 400 29.87 6.88 30.21
N ASP A 401 29.09 7.89 29.83
CA ASP A 401 29.16 8.52 28.50
C ASP A 401 30.51 9.18 28.27
N PHE A 402 31.03 9.89 29.28
CA PHE A 402 32.36 10.46 29.21
C PHE A 402 33.44 9.39 29.02
N VAL A 403 33.34 8.25 29.72
CA VAL A 403 34.28 7.14 29.50
C VAL A 403 34.17 6.62 28.07
N LEU A 404 32.97 6.51 27.51
CA LEU A 404 32.73 6.06 26.15
C LEU A 404 33.41 6.97 25.12
N VAL A 405 33.10 8.28 25.13
CA VAL A 405 33.63 9.25 24.15
C VAL A 405 35.13 9.48 24.30
N PHE A 406 35.67 9.52 25.52
CA PHE A 406 37.12 9.64 25.71
C PHE A 406 37.89 8.36 25.34
N THR A 407 37.23 7.20 25.34
CA THR A 407 37.83 5.96 24.84
C THR A 407 37.91 5.96 23.31
N ALA A 408 36.99 6.62 22.62
CA ALA A 408 37.07 6.84 21.17
C ALA A 408 38.28 7.69 20.79
N GLY A 409 38.66 8.65 21.64
CA GLY A 409 39.92 9.40 21.52
C GLY A 409 39.88 10.56 20.54
N GLU A 410 38.68 11.06 20.21
CA GLU A 410 38.47 12.11 19.20
C GLU A 410 38.45 13.53 19.80
N TYR A 411 38.53 13.65 21.12
CA TYR A 411 38.51 14.95 21.79
C TYR A 411 39.71 15.81 21.37
N GLU A 412 39.44 16.91 20.65
CA GLU A 412 40.47 17.85 20.18
C GLU A 412 41.62 17.15 19.42
N ASP A 413 41.31 16.11 18.64
CA ASP A 413 42.31 15.25 17.96
C ASP A 413 42.90 15.84 16.65
N ALA A 414 42.35 16.98 16.21
CA ALA A 414 42.67 17.71 14.98
C ALA A 414 42.34 16.99 13.65
N LEU A 415 41.66 15.84 13.70
CA LEU A 415 41.03 15.23 12.54
C LEU A 415 39.68 15.91 12.34
N VAL A 416 39.39 16.29 11.09
CA VAL A 416 38.17 17.05 10.79
C VAL A 416 37.05 16.09 10.38
N GLY A 417 35.89 16.21 10.99
CA GLY A 417 34.65 15.56 10.60
C GLY A 417 34.61 14.06 10.88
N ASN A 418 35.39 13.57 11.85
CA ASN A 418 35.41 12.14 12.21
C ASN A 418 34.50 11.77 13.38
N SER A 419 33.88 12.75 14.05
CA SER A 419 33.02 12.46 15.20
C SER A 419 31.57 12.17 14.84
N THR A 420 31.00 11.24 15.59
CA THR A 420 29.59 10.86 15.60
C THR A 420 29.00 11.14 16.97
N TRP A 421 27.68 11.00 17.12
CA TRP A 421 27.02 11.12 18.43
C TRP A 421 27.66 10.21 19.50
N ALA A 422 27.96 8.97 19.13
CA ALA A 422 28.55 7.98 20.03
C ALA A 422 30.02 8.27 20.37
N THR A 423 30.72 9.09 19.59
CA THR A 423 32.12 9.46 19.85
C THR A 423 32.30 10.90 20.35
N GLY A 424 31.22 11.69 20.40
CA GLY A 424 31.15 12.95 21.14
C GLY A 424 30.59 14.16 20.39
N ASP A 425 30.11 14.02 19.15
CA ASP A 425 29.46 15.09 18.39
C ASP A 425 28.05 15.38 18.91
N TRP A 426 27.97 16.04 20.06
CA TRP A 426 26.70 16.35 20.72
C TRP A 426 26.06 17.60 20.14
N ASN A 427 26.85 18.49 19.55
CA ASN A 427 26.37 19.72 18.94
C ASN A 427 26.02 19.58 17.43
N GLY A 428 26.44 18.49 16.77
CA GLY A 428 26.09 18.16 15.39
C GLY A 428 27.03 18.77 14.34
N ASP A 429 28.23 19.23 14.73
CA ASP A 429 29.22 19.85 13.84
C ASP A 429 30.31 18.87 13.35
N LYS A 430 30.16 17.58 13.66
CA LYS A 430 31.06 16.46 13.31
C LYS A 430 32.43 16.49 13.97
N GLU A 431 32.57 17.26 15.03
CA GLU A 431 33.78 17.37 15.84
C GLU A 431 33.46 17.04 17.29
N PHE A 432 34.37 16.38 18.01
CA PHE A 432 34.28 16.29 19.46
C PHE A 432 35.26 17.28 20.11
N ASN A 433 34.74 18.42 20.58
CA ASN A 433 35.55 19.47 21.17
C ASN A 433 34.85 20.15 22.37
N SER A 434 35.42 21.25 22.85
CA SER A 434 34.86 21.99 23.99
C SER A 434 33.42 22.51 23.74
N GLY A 435 33.00 22.68 22.49
CA GLY A 435 31.67 23.06 22.06
C GLY A 435 30.60 22.04 22.45
N ASP A 436 30.91 20.74 22.34
CA ASP A 436 30.00 19.65 22.73
C ASP A 436 29.74 19.64 24.22
N PHE A 437 30.76 19.91 25.03
CA PHE A 437 30.57 20.08 26.48
C PHE A 437 29.66 21.27 26.78
N VAL A 438 29.83 22.39 26.07
CA VAL A 438 28.95 23.54 26.25
C VAL A 438 27.51 23.17 25.87
N ALA A 439 27.30 22.45 24.77
CA ALA A 439 25.98 21.98 24.34
C ALA A 439 25.33 21.07 25.40
N ALA A 440 26.02 20.01 25.82
CA ALA A 440 25.51 19.02 26.77
C ALA A 440 25.25 19.62 28.16
N PHE A 441 26.17 20.42 28.70
CA PHE A 441 25.96 21.04 30.02
C PHE A 441 24.93 22.16 29.99
N SER A 442 24.78 22.89 28.87
CA SER A 442 23.72 23.89 28.75
C SER A 442 22.32 23.26 28.69
N ALA A 443 22.22 22.00 28.25
CA ALA A 443 20.99 21.22 28.29
C ALA A 443 20.60 20.72 29.69
N ASN A 444 21.49 20.84 30.69
CA ASN A 444 21.26 20.48 32.11
C ASN A 444 20.84 19.01 32.35
N GLY A 445 21.24 18.08 31.49
CA GLY A 445 20.90 16.66 31.60
C GLY A 445 21.84 15.81 32.47
N TYR A 446 23.01 16.33 32.83
CA TYR A 446 24.05 15.54 33.50
C TYR A 446 23.63 15.05 34.89
N GLU A 447 23.78 13.74 35.14
CA GLU A 447 23.39 13.06 36.38
C GLU A 447 21.89 13.19 36.72
N MET A 448 21.08 13.51 35.72
CA MET A 448 19.62 13.45 35.84
C MET A 448 19.13 12.01 35.63
N PRO A 449 18.08 11.57 36.34
CA PRO A 449 17.49 10.27 36.08
C PRO A 449 16.91 10.19 34.65
N PRO A 450 16.61 8.99 34.13
CA PRO A 450 15.89 8.84 32.88
C PRO A 450 14.66 9.74 32.84
N ARG A 451 14.44 10.40 31.70
CA ARG A 451 13.26 11.25 31.54
C ARG A 451 12.01 10.39 31.75
N PRO A 452 11.04 10.84 32.55
CA PRO A 452 9.77 10.13 32.68
C PRO A 452 9.19 9.99 31.26
N ALA A 453 8.79 8.78 30.89
CA ALA A 453 8.14 8.54 29.60
C ALA A 453 7.06 9.59 29.38
N ALA A 454 7.02 10.19 28.20
CA ALA A 454 5.99 11.14 27.82
C ALA A 454 4.62 10.46 28.04
N VAL A 455 3.94 10.83 29.12
CA VAL A 455 2.58 10.36 29.37
C VAL A 455 1.72 11.04 28.31
N PRO A 456 1.03 10.29 27.43
CA PRO A 456 0.10 10.90 26.49
C PRO A 456 -0.84 11.79 27.30
N GLU A 457 -0.90 13.08 26.97
CA GLU A 457 -1.75 13.99 27.74
C GLU A 457 -3.16 13.38 27.81
N PRO A 458 -3.75 13.22 29.01
CA PRO A 458 -5.11 12.74 29.11
C PRO A 458 -5.97 13.70 28.31
N SER A 459 -6.56 13.20 27.23
CA SER A 459 -7.33 13.97 26.26
C SER A 459 -8.18 14.99 27.01
N THR A 460 -7.84 16.27 26.87
CA THR A 460 -8.46 17.39 27.61
C THR A 460 -9.99 17.45 27.41
N ILE A 461 -10.49 16.71 26.42
CA ILE A 461 -11.89 16.36 26.17
C ILE A 461 -12.58 15.77 27.43
N ALA A 462 -11.95 14.84 28.16
CA ALA A 462 -12.55 14.25 29.36
C ALA A 462 -12.72 15.27 30.49
N GLY A 463 -11.75 16.19 30.65
CA GLY A 463 -11.85 17.29 31.61
C GLY A 463 -12.94 18.31 31.24
N LEU A 464 -13.13 18.57 29.94
CA LEU A 464 -14.16 19.47 29.44
C LEU A 464 -15.58 18.91 29.70
N PHE A 465 -15.79 17.60 29.52
CA PHE A 465 -17.08 16.97 29.83
C PHE A 465 -17.43 17.02 31.32
N ILE A 466 -16.45 16.85 32.21
CA ILE A 466 -16.67 16.97 33.66
C ILE A 466 -17.00 18.43 34.05
N ALA A 467 -16.29 19.41 33.50
CA ALA A 467 -16.55 20.83 33.77
C ALA A 467 -17.95 21.27 33.29
N VAL A 468 -18.39 20.79 32.12
CA VAL A 468 -19.74 21.06 31.59
C VAL A 468 -20.83 20.35 32.40
N ALA A 469 -20.59 19.12 32.86
CA ALA A 469 -21.51 18.40 33.75
C ALA A 469 -21.69 19.12 35.10
N PHE A 470 -20.63 19.68 35.68
CA PHE A 470 -20.72 20.49 36.90
C PHE A 470 -21.39 21.86 36.68
N ALA A 471 -21.20 22.49 35.52
CA ALA A 471 -21.84 23.76 35.18
C ALA A 471 -23.35 23.61 34.93
N THR A 472 -23.77 22.51 34.29
CA THR A 472 -25.19 22.22 33.99
C THR A 472 -25.97 21.75 35.21
N THR A 473 -25.35 21.00 36.13
CA THR A 473 -25.98 20.61 37.40
C THR A 473 -26.14 21.77 38.38
N ARG A 474 -25.25 22.77 38.37
CA ARG A 474 -25.41 24.01 39.16
C ARG A 474 -26.55 24.91 38.68
N ARG A 475 -26.83 24.94 37.37
CA ARG A 475 -27.95 25.75 36.81
C ARG A 475 -29.34 25.15 37.06
N ARG A 476 -29.45 23.86 37.45
CA ARG A 476 -30.73 23.22 37.77
C ARG A 476 -31.17 23.34 39.24
N ARG A 477 -30.43 24.05 40.09
CA ARG A 477 -30.74 24.24 41.52
C ARG A 477 -30.96 25.71 41.95
N ALA A 478 -31.20 26.62 41.01
CA ALA A 478 -31.54 28.02 41.29
C ALA A 478 -33.02 28.30 40.97
#